data_AF-A0A7S2NQ52-F1
#
_entry.id   AF-A0A7S2NQ52-F1
#
_cell.length_a   1.000
_cell.length_b   1.000
_cell.length_c   1.000
_cell.angle_alpha   90.00
_cell.angle_beta   90.00
_cell.angle_gamma   90.00
#
_symmetry.space_group_name_H-M   'P 1'
#
loop_
_entity.id
_entity.type
_entity.pdbx_description
1 polymer ?
#
loop_
_entity_poly.entity_id
_entity_poly.type
_entity_poly.pdbx_seq_one_letter_code
_entity_poly.pdbx_strand_id
1 'polypeptide(L)'
;MSGRGGSDSTGRIARNSINPESSVSFNDIEGIDEAKYEVMELVDALRNPGKYAILGARAPKGVLLCGPPGTGKTMLAKAVATTAGVPLLYCSGSD
;
A
#
# COMPACT_ATOMS: atom_id res chain seq x y z
N MET A 1 -18.23 -38.38 25.16
CA MET A 1 -16.93 -38.34 24.45
C MET A 1 -17.13 -37.45 23.23
N SER A 2 -16.73 -36.18 23.32
CA SER A 2 -15.47 -35.63 22.76
C SER A 2 -15.53 -35.52 21.24
N GLY A 3 -15.41 -34.36 20.58
CA GLY A 3 -15.04 -33.03 21.06
C GLY A 3 -15.36 -31.96 20.01
N ARG A 4 -15.63 -30.74 20.51
CA ARG A 4 -15.69 -29.50 19.73
C ARG A 4 -14.28 -29.17 19.23
N GLY A 5 -14.06 -29.22 17.92
CA GLY A 5 -12.89 -28.63 17.27
C GLY A 5 -13.04 -27.11 17.23
N GLY A 6 -12.09 -26.42 17.87
CA GLY A 6 -12.07 -24.98 18.03
C GLY A 6 -11.99 -24.23 16.71
N SER A 7 -12.62 -23.06 16.71
CA SER A 7 -12.56 -22.06 15.65
C SER A 7 -11.12 -21.55 15.49
N ASP A 8 -10.50 -21.88 14.36
CA ASP A 8 -9.28 -21.22 13.92
C ASP A 8 -9.58 -19.73 13.69
N SER A 9 -9.12 -18.91 14.63
CA SER A 9 -9.09 -17.45 14.58
C SER A 9 -8.03 -16.97 13.58
N THR A 10 -8.11 -17.42 12.33
CA THR A 10 -7.34 -16.81 11.24
C THR A 10 -7.81 -15.36 11.11
N GLY A 11 -6.94 -14.42 11.51
CA GLY A 11 -7.20 -12.99 11.54
C GLY A 11 -7.95 -12.54 10.29
N ARG A 12 -9.10 -11.88 10.51
CA ARG A 12 -9.91 -11.31 9.43
C ARG A 12 -9.12 -10.16 8.81
N ILE A 13 -8.21 -10.45 7.89
CA ILE A 13 -7.76 -9.45 6.92
C ILE A 13 -9.03 -9.09 6.17
N ALA A 14 -9.57 -7.89 6.40
CA ALA A 14 -10.71 -7.38 5.67
C ALA A 14 -10.39 -7.52 4.19
N ARG A 15 -11.05 -8.46 3.50
CA ARG A 15 -10.86 -8.76 2.07
C ARG A 15 -11.49 -7.66 1.21
N ASN A 16 -11.25 -6.40 1.57
CA ASN A 16 -11.59 -5.26 0.77
C ASN A 16 -10.44 -5.08 -0.23
N SER A 17 -10.36 -5.97 -1.22
CA SER A 17 -9.60 -5.69 -2.44
C SER A 17 -10.25 -4.45 -3.05
N ILE A 18 -9.62 -3.29 -2.88
CA ILE A 18 -10.12 -2.05 -3.47
C ILE A 18 -10.10 -2.26 -4.99
N ASN A 19 -11.29 -2.31 -5.58
CA ASN A 19 -11.44 -2.42 -7.03
C ASN A 19 -10.80 -1.19 -7.71
N PRO A 20 -10.03 -1.38 -8.80
CA PRO A 20 -9.34 -0.30 -9.48
C PRO A 20 -10.28 0.74 -10.12
N GLU A 21 -11.58 0.50 -10.20
CA GLU A 21 -12.58 1.43 -10.76
C GLU A 21 -12.82 2.69 -9.90
N SER A 22 -12.38 2.71 -8.63
CA SER A 22 -12.35 3.93 -7.80
C SER A 22 -10.92 4.47 -7.63
N SER A 23 -10.13 4.40 -8.70
CA SER A 23 -8.70 4.72 -8.74
C SER A 23 -8.44 6.21 -8.52
N VAL A 24 -7.95 6.55 -7.32
CA VAL A 24 -7.26 7.82 -7.10
C VAL A 24 -5.94 7.77 -7.86
N SER A 25 -5.65 8.77 -8.67
CA SER A 25 -4.38 8.95 -9.37
C SER A 25 -3.48 9.93 -8.61
N PHE A 26 -2.18 9.93 -8.91
CA PHE A 26 -1.26 10.96 -8.43
C PHE A 26 -1.64 12.38 -8.90
N ASN A 27 -2.38 12.48 -10.01
CA ASN A 27 -2.90 13.74 -10.52
C ASN A 27 -4.00 14.34 -9.62
N ASP A 28 -4.65 13.52 -8.78
CA ASP A 28 -5.71 13.97 -7.87
C ASP A 28 -5.15 14.51 -6.54
N ILE A 29 -3.82 14.54 -6.40
CA ILE A 29 -3.12 14.94 -5.20
C ILE A 29 -2.28 16.17 -5.57
N GLU A 30 -2.37 17.24 -4.78
CA GLU A 30 -1.59 18.48 -4.99
C GLU A 30 -0.88 18.89 -3.70
N GLY A 31 0.21 19.67 -3.82
CA GLY A 31 0.90 20.29 -2.67
C GLY A 31 1.78 19.37 -1.84
N ILE A 32 2.13 18.17 -2.33
CA ILE A 32 3.04 17.21 -1.66
C ILE A 32 4.05 16.59 -2.64
N ASP A 33 4.66 17.42 -3.48
CA ASP A 33 5.46 16.95 -4.60
C ASP A 33 6.71 16.17 -4.17
N GLU A 34 7.34 16.54 -3.05
CA GLU A 34 8.45 15.78 -2.47
C GLU A 34 8.00 14.37 -2.04
N ALA A 35 6.86 14.27 -1.35
CA ALA A 35 6.34 12.99 -0.90
C ALA A 35 5.92 12.10 -2.09
N LYS A 36 5.36 12.69 -3.15
CA LYS A 36 5.07 11.96 -4.41
C LYS A 36 6.33 11.40 -5.04
N TYR A 37 7.41 12.19 -5.08
CA TYR A 37 8.68 11.76 -5.64
C TYR A 37 9.25 10.56 -4.88
N GLU A 38 9.25 10.58 -3.55
CA GLU A 38 9.73 9.45 -2.74
C GLU A 38 8.89 8.18 -2.96
N VAL A 39 7.56 8.29 -2.99
CA VAL A 39 6.71 7.11 -3.21
C VAL A 39 6.74 6.61 -4.66
N MET A 40 7.13 7.44 -5.64
CA MET A 40 7.35 6.98 -7.02
C MET A 40 8.51 5.99 -7.12
N GLU A 41 9.53 6.10 -6.28
CA GLU A 41 10.60 5.10 -6.22
C GLU A 41 10.05 3.73 -5.80
N LEU A 42 9.11 3.71 -4.85
CA LEU A 42 8.42 2.48 -4.45
C LEU A 42 7.59 1.90 -5.60
N VAL A 43 6.90 2.75 -6.37
CA VAL A 43 6.16 2.32 -7.56
C VAL A 43 7.09 1.71 -8.61
N ASP A 44 8.24 2.33 -8.90
CA ASP A 44 9.24 1.80 -9.84
C ASP A 44 9.81 0.46 -9.34
N ALA A 45 10.11 0.34 -8.05
CA ALA A 45 10.58 -0.90 -7.45
C ALA A 45 9.57 -2.04 -7.56
N LEU A 46 8.26 -1.74 -7.43
CA LEU A 46 7.20 -2.73 -7.58
C LEU A 46 6.98 -3.15 -9.05
N ARG A 47 7.06 -2.21 -9.99
CA ARG A 47 6.84 -2.48 -11.42
C ARG A 47 8.06 -3.09 -12.11
N ASN A 48 9.27 -2.72 -11.70
CA ASN A 48 10.53 -3.06 -12.37
C ASN A 48 11.56 -3.71 -11.42
N PRO A 49 11.23 -4.80 -10.70
CA PRO A 49 12.12 -5.39 -9.70
C PRO A 49 13.47 -5.86 -10.28
N GLY A 50 13.50 -6.26 -11.55
CA GLY A 50 14.73 -6.68 -12.25
C GLY A 50 15.79 -5.59 -12.35
N LYS A 51 15.38 -4.31 -12.50
CA LYS A 51 16.30 -3.15 -12.57
C LYS A 51 17.13 -3.02 -11.29
N TYR A 52 16.50 -3.24 -10.14
CA TYR A 52 17.15 -3.18 -8.83
C TYR A 52 18.01 -4.43 -8.58
N ALA A 53 17.55 -5.60 -9.02
CA ALA A 53 18.30 -6.85 -8.87
C ALA A 53 19.65 -6.84 -9.62
N ILE A 54 19.70 -6.28 -10.84
CA ILE A 54 20.94 -6.16 -11.63
C ILE A 54 22.00 -5.32 -10.90
N LEU A 55 21.58 -4.28 -10.19
CA LEU A 55 22.46 -3.39 -9.44
C LEU A 55 22.83 -3.94 -8.05
N GLY A 56 22.29 -5.11 -7.67
CA GLY A 56 22.40 -5.63 -6.29
C GLY A 56 21.66 -4.77 -5.27
N ALA A 57 20.79 -3.86 -5.72
CA ALA A 57 20.03 -2.97 -4.87
C ALA A 57 18.87 -3.71 -4.20
N ARG A 58 18.64 -3.41 -2.92
CA ARG A 58 17.49 -3.94 -2.18
C ARG A 58 16.34 -2.96 -2.32
N ALA A 59 15.18 -3.48 -2.74
CA ALA A 59 13.95 -2.70 -2.74
C ALA A 59 13.63 -2.19 -1.32
N PRO A 60 13.06 -0.97 -1.19
CA PRO A 60 12.57 -0.46 0.07
C PRO A 60 11.62 -1.46 0.74
N LYS A 61 11.74 -1.63 2.06
CA LYS A 61 10.91 -2.59 2.82
C LYS A 61 9.53 -2.05 3.16
N GLY A 62 9.37 -0.74 3.17
CA GLY A 62 8.12 -0.06 3.48
C GLY A 62 8.35 1.44 3.62
N VAL A 63 7.25 2.18 3.68
CA VAL A 63 7.22 3.62 3.87
C VAL A 63 6.26 3.93 5.02
N LEU A 64 6.63 4.88 5.86
CA LEU A 64 5.77 5.41 6.92
C LEU A 64 5.35 6.83 6.55
N LEU A 65 4.05 7.05 6.33
CA LEU A 65 3.50 8.37 6.05
C LEU A 65 3.06 9.05 7.36
N CYS A 66 3.74 10.13 7.74
CA CYS A 66 3.48 10.89 8.97
C CYS A 66 2.99 12.31 8.67
N GLY A 67 2.15 12.87 9.54
CA GLY A 67 1.71 14.26 9.47
C GLY A 67 0.33 14.52 10.09
N PRO A 68 -0.12 15.78 10.19
CA PRO A 68 -1.44 16.16 10.71
C PRO A 68 -2.62 15.42 10.04
N PRO A 69 -3.78 15.27 10.70
CA PRO A 69 -4.96 14.69 10.05
C PRO A 69 -5.37 15.52 8.81
N GLY A 70 -5.85 14.85 7.76
CA GLY A 70 -6.30 15.51 6.54
C GLY A 70 -5.24 15.78 5.46
N THR A 71 -3.95 15.47 5.70
CA THR A 71 -2.87 15.73 4.71
C THR A 71 -2.74 14.68 3.59
N GLY A 72 -3.79 13.95 3.26
CA GLY A 72 -3.78 13.04 2.11
C GLY A 72 -2.99 11.73 2.26
N LYS A 73 -2.50 11.34 3.46
CA LYS A 73 -1.73 10.09 3.66
C LYS A 73 -2.41 8.83 3.09
N THR A 74 -3.67 8.60 3.44
CA THR A 74 -4.45 7.45 2.94
C THR A 74 -4.73 7.56 1.44
N MET A 75 -4.89 8.78 0.93
CA MET A 75 -5.11 9.03 -0.51
C MET A 75 -3.84 8.72 -1.31
N LEU A 76 -2.66 9.10 -0.79
CA LEU A 76 -1.36 8.77 -1.37
C LEU A 76 -1.13 7.26 -1.44
N ALA A 77 -1.46 6.52 -0.36
CA ALA A 77 -1.35 5.06 -0.36
C ALA A 77 -2.23 4.40 -1.44
N LYS A 78 -3.43 4.93 -1.68
CA LYS A 78 -4.32 4.47 -2.76
C LYS A 78 -3.72 4.78 -4.13
N ALA A 79 -3.24 6.00 -4.35
CA ALA A 79 -2.61 6.40 -5.61
C ALA A 79 -1.38 5.56 -5.96
N VAL A 80 -0.55 5.22 -4.97
CA VAL A 80 0.59 4.32 -5.13
C VAL A 80 0.14 2.94 -5.63
N ALA A 81 -0.84 2.33 -4.97
CA ALA A 81 -1.34 1.00 -5.35
C ALA A 81 -1.96 0.98 -6.76
N THR A 82 -2.78 1.99 -7.07
CA THR A 82 -3.36 2.20 -8.41
C THR A 82 -2.27 2.34 -9.47
N THR A 83 -1.26 3.18 -9.23
CA THR A 83 -0.20 3.46 -10.23
C THR A 83 0.76 2.29 -10.40
N ALA A 84 1.00 1.53 -9.33
CA ALA A 84 1.77 0.29 -9.38
C ALA A 84 0.99 -0.88 -9.99
N GLY A 85 -0.34 -0.78 -10.09
CA GLY A 85 -1.21 -1.85 -10.59
C GLY A 85 -1.28 -3.06 -9.66
N VAL A 86 -1.16 -2.83 -8.34
CA VAL A 86 -1.15 -3.89 -7.32
C VAL A 86 -2.33 -3.74 -6.36
N PRO A 87 -2.80 -4.83 -5.73
CA PRO A 87 -3.85 -4.75 -4.71
C PRO A 87 -3.39 -3.94 -3.49
N LEU A 88 -4.27 -3.09 -2.95
CA LEU A 88 -4.05 -2.45 -1.65
C LEU A 88 -4.74 -3.26 -0.55
N LEU A 89 -3.96 -3.77 0.40
CA LEU A 89 -4.47 -4.34 1.64
C LEU A 89 -4.51 -3.25 2.72
N TYR A 90 -5.65 -3.13 3.40
CA TYR A 90 -5.86 -2.12 4.44
C TYR A 90 -6.17 -2.80 5.77
N CYS A 91 -5.50 -2.33 6.83
CA CYS A 91 -5.74 -2.72 8.21
C CYS A 91 -5.67 -1.47 9.08
N SER A 92 -6.60 -1.34 10.04
CA SER A 92 -6.54 -0.29 11.05
C SER A 92 -5.71 -0.77 12.23
N GLY A 93 -4.84 0.09 12.78
CA GLY A 93 -4.07 -0.25 13.98
C GLY A 93 -4.91 -0.34 15.25
N SER A 94 -6.17 0.10 15.21
CA SER A 94 -7.10 0.05 16.33
C SER A 94 -8.06 -1.15 16.29
N ASP A 95 -8.03 -1.96 15.23
CA ASP A 95 -8.85 -3.17 15.05
C ASP A 95 -8.13 -4.44 15.54
#